data_AF-A0A7C1YNJ6-F1
#
_entry.id   AF-A0A7C1YNJ6-F1
#
_cell.length_a   1.000
_cell.length_b   1.000
_cell.length_c   1.000
_cell.angle_alpha   90.00
_cell.angle_beta   90.00
_cell.angle_gamma   90.00
#
_symmetry.space_group_name_H-M   'P 1'
#
loop_
_entity.id
_entity.type
_entity.pdbx_description
1 polymer ?
#
loop_
_entity_poly.entity_id
_entity_poly.type
_entity_poly.pdbx_seq_one_letter_code
_entity_poly.pdbx_strand_id
1 'polypeptide(L)' 'MTEVSFYHLLHLPLNVALPKLLEKVSGAGLRAVVKVGSEDRVKELDHILWTFRKSSFLPHGTMKDKF' A
#
# COMPACT_ATOMS: atom_id res chain seq x y z
N MET A 1 -17.72 -15.78 -5.30
CA MET A 1 -16.54 -16.63 -5.05
C MET A 1 -15.41 -15.71 -4.65
N THR A 2 -14.63 -16.03 -3.62
CA THR A 2 -13.54 -15.16 -3.16
C THR A 2 -12.30 -15.42 -3.99
N GLU A 3 -11.70 -14.36 -4.56
CA GLU A 3 -10.44 -14.45 -5.29
C GLU A 3 -9.26 -14.17 -4.36
N VAL A 4 -8.21 -14.97 -4.50
CA VAL A 4 -6.97 -14.83 -3.72
C VAL A 4 -5.79 -14.91 -4.68
N SER A 5 -4.91 -13.92 -4.63
CA SER A 5 -3.71 -13.84 -5.48
C SER A 5 -2.46 -13.72 -4.62
N PHE A 6 -1.38 -14.36 -5.08
CA PHE A 6 -0.07 -14.30 -4.44
C PHE A 6 0.93 -13.64 -5.38
N TYR A 7 1.67 -12.67 -4.86
CA TYR A 7 2.76 -12.02 -5.58
C TYR A 7 4.10 -12.52 -5.06
N HIS A 8 4.89 -13.16 -5.91
CA HIS A 8 6.27 -13.49 -5.59
C HIS A 8 7.14 -12.25 -5.81
N LEU A 9 7.66 -11.68 -4.72
CA LEU A 9 8.61 -10.58 -4.77
C LEU A 9 9.98 -11.14 -5.19
N LEU A 10 10.26 -11.13 -6.50
CA LEU A 10 11.54 -11.61 -7.04
C LEU A 10 12.68 -10.62 -6.71
N HIS A 11 12.70 -9.48 -7.41
CA HIS A 11 13.74 -8.44 -7.24
C HIS A 11 13.19 -7.13 -6.69
N LEU A 12 11.86 -6.99 -6.62
CA LEU A 12 11.22 -5.79 -6.11
C LEU A 12 10.88 -5.98 -4.64
N PRO A 13 11.47 -5.20 -3.73
CA PRO A 13 11.10 -5.25 -2.33
C PRO A 13 9.66 -4.76 -2.14
N LEU A 14 9.05 -5.13 -1.01
CA LEU A 14 7.64 -4.84 -0.73
C LEU A 14 7.32 -3.34 -0.81
N ASN A 15 8.22 -2.50 -0.30
CA ASN A 15 8.08 -1.04 -0.34
C ASN A 15 8.07 -0.44 -1.75
N VAL A 16 8.48 -1.19 -2.78
CA VAL A 16 8.40 -0.79 -4.19
C VAL A 16 7.22 -1.46 -4.89
N ALA A 17 6.94 -2.72 -4.57
CA ALA A 17 5.85 -3.47 -5.20
C ALA A 17 4.47 -3.02 -4.70
N LEU A 18 4.32 -2.80 -3.39
CA LEU A 18 3.05 -2.44 -2.77
C LEU A 18 2.47 -1.12 -3.32
N PRO A 19 3.21 0.00 -3.43
CA PRO A 19 2.66 1.23 -3.99
C PRO A 19 2.13 1.04 -5.42
N LYS A 20 2.83 0.28 -6.27
CA LYS A 20 2.40 -0.01 -7.64
C LYS A 20 1.09 -0.81 -7.70
N LEU A 21 0.90 -1.73 -6.76
CA LEU A 21 -0.36 -2.48 -6.66
C LEU A 21 -1.50 -1.57 -6.21
N LEU A 22 -1.25 -0.70 -5.22
CA LEU A 22 -2.24 0.25 -4.72
C LEU A 22 -2.61 1.32 -5.75
N GLU A 23 -1.67 1.76 -6.59
CA GLU A 23 -1.97 2.65 -7.72
C GLU A 23 -2.95 2.00 -8.71
N LYS A 24 -2.81 0.71 -8.98
CA LYS A 24 -3.77 -0.02 -9.85
C LYS A 24 -5.14 -0.13 -9.20
N VAL A 25 -5.19 -0.44 -7.90
CA VAL A 25 -6.45 -0.53 -7.16
C VAL A 25 -7.16 0.83 -7.13
N SER A 26 -6.43 1.90 -6.80
CA SER A 26 -6.97 3.26 -6.76
C SER A 26 -7.37 3.76 -8.14
N GLY A 27 -6.58 3.50 -9.18
CA GLY A 27 -6.89 3.84 -10.57
C GLY A 27 -8.13 3.11 -11.11
N ALA A 28 -8.48 1.96 -10.54
CA ALA A 28 -9.73 1.25 -10.82
C ALA A 28 -10.93 1.77 -9.98
N GLY A 29 -10.74 2.83 -9.17
CA GLY A 29 -11.78 3.37 -8.29
C GLY A 29 -12.11 2.50 -7.08
N LEU A 30 -11.26 1.52 -6.76
CA LEU A 30 -11.46 0.57 -5.66
C LEU A 30 -10.80 1.06 -4.37
N ARG A 31 -11.25 0.49 -3.24
CA ARG A 31 -10.68 0.73 -1.92
C ARG A 31 -9.83 -0.46 -1.49
N ALA A 32 -8.68 -0.18 -0.87
CA ALA A 32 -7.78 -1.19 -0.34
C ALA A 32 -7.67 -1.09 1.19
N VAL A 33 -7.43 -2.23 1.85
CA VAL A 33 -6.98 -2.30 3.23
C VAL A 33 -5.67 -3.06 3.27
N VAL A 34 -4.62 -2.45 3.81
CA VAL A 34 -3.33 -3.09 4.02
C VAL A 34 -3.25 -3.55 5.46
N LYS A 35 -3.08 -4.87 5.66
CA LYS A 35 -2.84 -5.46 6.98
C LYS A 35 -1.36 -5.76 7.14
N VAL A 36 -0.78 -5.34 8.25
CA VAL A 36 0.62 -5.58 8.61
C VAL A 36 0.74 -6.14 10.02
N GLY A 37 1.88 -6.77 10.30
CA GLY A 37 2.09 -7.52 11.55
C GLY A 37 2.45 -6.69 12.78
N SER A 38 2.74 -5.38 12.65
CA SER A 38 3.09 -4.53 13.78
C SER A 38 2.81 -3.05 13.51
N GLU A 39 2.70 -2.25 14.56
CA GLU A 39 2.52 -0.80 14.44
C GLU A 39 3.71 -0.11 13.78
N ASP A 40 4.94 -0.56 14.03
CA ASP A 40 6.11 0.04 13.40
C ASP A 40 6.14 -0.21 11.89
N ARG A 41 5.62 -1.37 11.44
CA ARG A 41 5.40 -1.64 10.01
C ARG A 41 4.30 -0.77 9.41
N VAL A 42 3.28 -0.39 10.19
CA VAL A 42 2.27 0.60 9.73
C VAL A 42 2.96 1.93 9.46
N LYS A 43 3.74 2.45 10.42
CA LYS A 43 4.44 3.74 10.30
C LYS A 43 5.41 3.74 9.11
N GLU A 44 6.18 2.66 8.94
CA GLU A 44 7.12 2.51 7.84
C GLU A 44 6.39 2.58 6.49
N LEU A 45 5.33 1.79 6.31
CA LEU A 45 4.58 1.76 5.05
C LEU A 45 3.83 3.06 4.76
N ASP A 46 3.23 3.68 5.78
CA ASP A 46 2.56 4.98 5.65
C ASP A 46 3.52 6.04 5.10
N HIS A 47 4.72 6.16 5.69
CA HIS A 47 5.75 7.07 5.18
C HIS A 47 6.15 6.77 3.73
N ILE A 48 6.33 5.49 3.39
CA ILE A 48 6.71 5.05 2.05
C ILE A 48 5.63 5.39 1.03
N LEU A 49 4.36 5.15 1.35
CA LEU A 49 3.25 5.41 0.44
C LEU A 49 3.08 6.90 0.12
N TRP A 50 3.51 7.79 1.01
CA TRP A 50 3.61 9.23 0.73
C TRP A 50 4.81 9.64 -0.12
N THR A 51 5.92 8.88 -0.08
CA THR A 51 7.22 9.33 -0.58
C THR A 51 7.80 8.50 -1.73
N PHE A 52 7.17 7.38 -2.11
CA PHE A 52 7.76 6.41 -3.05
C PHE A 52 8.03 6.97 -4.46
N ARG A 53 7.29 8.01 -4.91
CA ARG A 53 7.55 8.73 -6.15
C ARG A 53 7.15 10.20 -6.01
N LYS A 54 7.97 11.11 -6.54
CA LYS A 54 7.70 12.57 -6.47
C LYS A 54 6.34 13.00 -7.04
N SER A 55 5.84 12.29 -8.05
CA SER A 55 4.57 12.60 -8.74
C SER A 55 3.45 11.60 -8.44
N SER A 56 3.56 10.81 -7.37
CA SER A 56 2.48 9.94 -6.93
C SER A 56 1.59 10.63 -5.90
N PHE A 57 0.29 10.39 -6.02
CA PHE A 57 -0.66 10.69 -4.96
C PHE A 57 -1.52 9.44 -4.71
N LEU A 58 -1.28 8.77 -3.59
CA LEU A 58 -2.11 7.69 -3.09
C LEU A 58 -2.79 8.21 -1.82
N PRO A 59 -4.05 8.66 -1.88
CA PRO A 59 -4.74 9.11 -0.67
C PRO A 59 -4.95 7.91 0.25
N HIS A 60 -4.30 7.92 1.41
CA HIS A 60 -4.39 6.87 2.41
C HIS A 60 -4.24 7.45 3.82
N GLY A 61 -4.52 6.60 4.80
CA GLY A 61 -4.31 6.89 6.21
C GLY A 61 -4.27 5.58 6.99
N THR A 62 -3.81 5.69 8.21
CA THR A 62 -3.75 4.61 9.19
C THR A 62 -4.97 4.65 10.10
N MET A 63 -5.16 3.62 10.92
CA MET A 63 -6.21 3.61 11.94
C MET A 63 -6.04 4.72 13.00
N LYS A 64 -4.85 5.33 13.09
CA LYS A 64 -4.56 6.43 14.03
C LYS A 64 -4.99 7.79 13.47
N ASP A 65 -5.09 7.91 12.16
CA ASP A 65 -5.56 9.12 11.49
C ASP A 65 -7.08 9.18 11.64
N LYS A 66 -7.50 9.73 12.78
CA LYS A 66 -8.90 10.06 13.02
C LYS A 66 -9.29 11.16 12.04
N PHE A 67 -10.44 10.97 11.39
CA PHE A 67 -11.07 11.94 10.49
C PHE A 67 -11.05 13.37 11.05
#